data_AF-X1A613-F1
#
_entry.id   AF-X1A613-F1
#
_cell.length_a   1.000
_cell.length_b   1.000
_cell.length_c   1.000
_cell.angle_alpha   90.00
_cell.angle_beta   90.00
_cell.angle_gamma   90.00
#
_symmetry.space_group_name_H-M   'P 1'
#
loop_
_entity.id
_entity.type
_entity.pdbx_description
1 polymer ?
#
loop_
_entity_poly.entity_id
_entity_poly.type
_entity_poly.pdbx_seq_one_letter_code
_entity_poly.pdbx_strand_id
1 'polypeptide(L)'
;ESLLRGKNDHANAIISIHPGAGGTDSCDWAEILLRMYLGWTEKRGYQRRLVEYIAGEEAGIKTATVVVEGRFAYGHLKGEVGIHRLVRISPFDSAHRRHTSFAAV
;
A
#
# COMPACT_ATOMS: atom_id res chain seq x y z
N GLU A 1 -12.48 -23.32 7.73
CA GLU A 1 -11.90 -23.52 6.38
C GLU A 1 -10.48 -22.98 6.33
N SER A 2 -9.56 -23.67 5.65
CA SER A 2 -8.14 -23.30 5.61
C SER A 2 -7.95 -22.08 4.68
N LEU A 3 -7.53 -20.95 5.24
CA LEU A 3 -7.40 -19.63 4.58
C LEU A 3 -6.46 -19.60 3.36
N LEU A 4 -5.65 -20.64 3.15
CA LEU A 4 -4.54 -20.71 2.19
C LEU A 4 -4.65 -21.89 1.20
N ARG A 5 -5.85 -22.26 0.76
CA ARG A 5 -6.11 -23.36 -0.19
C ARG A 5 -6.51 -22.93 -1.60
N GLY A 6 -6.51 -21.63 -1.88
CA GLY A 6 -6.75 -21.10 -3.21
C GLY A 6 -5.67 -21.52 -4.20
N LYS A 7 -6.05 -21.66 -5.48
CA LYS A 7 -5.17 -22.12 -6.57
C LYS A 7 -3.85 -21.35 -6.66
N ASN A 8 -3.89 -20.05 -6.37
CA ASN A 8 -2.74 -19.15 -6.46
C ASN A 8 -2.16 -18.77 -5.09
N ASP A 9 -2.64 -19.35 -3.99
CA ASP A 9 -2.23 -18.91 -2.65
C ASP A 9 -0.74 -19.13 -2.41
N HIS A 10 -0.12 -20.09 -3.09
CA HIS A 10 1.32 -20.38 -3.03
C HIS A 10 2.21 -19.42 -3.84
N ALA A 11 1.63 -18.58 -4.70
CA ALA A 11 2.38 -17.71 -5.59
C ALA A 11 3.02 -16.52 -4.85
N ASN A 12 4.01 -15.93 -5.50
CA ASN A 12 4.52 -14.60 -5.16
C ASN A 12 3.43 -13.55 -5.39
N ALA A 13 3.55 -12.40 -4.73
CA ALA A 13 2.61 -11.29 -4.86
C ALA A 13 3.26 -10.08 -5.54
N ILE A 14 2.45 -9.33 -6.27
CA ILE A 14 2.78 -8.00 -6.76
C ILE A 14 1.79 -7.05 -6.12
N ILE A 15 2.28 -6.04 -5.40
CA ILE A 15 1.48 -5.01 -4.75
C ILE A 15 1.70 -3.74 -5.54
N SER A 16 0.61 -3.12 -6.01
CA SER A 16 0.64 -1.83 -6.70
C SER A 16 -0.21 -0.84 -5.94
N ILE A 17 0.37 0.29 -5.54
CA ILE A 17 -0.28 1.29 -4.69
C ILE A 17 -0.42 2.57 -5.49
N HIS A 18 -1.66 3.05 -5.57
CA HIS A 18 -2.00 4.28 -6.28
C HIS A 18 -2.83 5.20 -5.36
N PRO A 19 -2.47 6.48 -5.21
CA PRO A 19 -3.30 7.43 -4.49
C PRO A 19 -4.62 7.66 -5.24
N GLY A 20 -5.70 7.78 -4.48
CA GLY A 20 -7.03 8.14 -4.98
C GLY A 20 -7.30 9.64 -4.90
N ALA A 21 -8.58 10.00 -4.87
CA ALA A 21 -9.00 11.39 -4.67
C ALA A 21 -8.51 11.93 -3.31
N GLY A 22 -8.04 13.18 -3.28
CA GLY A 22 -7.51 13.83 -2.05
C GLY A 22 -6.18 14.57 -2.23
N GLY A 23 -5.61 14.59 -3.43
CA GLY A 23 -4.41 15.38 -3.74
C GLY A 23 -3.19 14.95 -2.93
N THR A 24 -2.41 15.91 -2.44
CA THR A 24 -1.17 15.68 -1.67
C THR A 24 -1.38 14.79 -0.45
N ASP A 25 -2.52 14.91 0.24
CA ASP A 25 -2.87 14.04 1.37
C ASP A 25 -3.08 12.57 0.98
N SER A 26 -3.59 12.30 -0.23
CA SER A 26 -3.73 10.94 -0.74
C SER A 26 -2.39 10.37 -1.22
N CYS A 27 -1.51 11.20 -1.79
CA CYS A 27 -0.15 10.80 -2.12
C CYS A 27 0.64 10.41 -0.86
N ASP A 28 0.55 11.21 0.22
CA ASP A 28 1.19 10.89 1.50
C ASP A 28 0.60 9.60 2.10
N TRP A 29 -0.72 9.44 2.03
CA TRP A 29 -1.37 8.22 2.50
C TRP A 29 -0.90 6.97 1.75
N ALA A 30 -0.77 7.05 0.42
CA ALA A 30 -0.21 5.97 -0.39
C ALA A 30 1.22 5.60 0.04
N GLU A 31 2.05 6.58 0.42
CA GLU A 31 3.40 6.30 0.93
C GLU A 31 3.37 5.62 2.30
N ILE A 32 2.46 6.02 3.19
CA ILE A 32 2.27 5.37 4.49
C ILE A 32 1.88 3.90 4.31
N LEU A 33 0.97 3.60 3.38
CA LEU A 33 0.60 2.22 3.04
C LEU A 33 1.79 1.45 2.48
N LEU A 34 2.57 2.04 1.57
CA LEU A 34 3.79 1.41 1.07
C LEU A 34 4.72 1.03 2.23
N ARG A 35 5.01 1.96 3.14
CA ARG A 35 5.84 1.71 4.32
C ARG A 35 5.26 0.60 5.21
N MET A 36 3.93 0.58 5.39
CA MET A 36 3.24 -0.48 6.14
C MET A 36 3.48 -1.86 5.53
N TYR A 37 3.30 -2.03 4.21
CA TYR A 37 3.51 -3.31 3.53
C TYR A 37 4.99 -3.70 3.52
N LEU A 38 5.91 -2.76 3.28
CA LEU A 38 7.35 -3.05 3.35
C LEU A 38 7.75 -3.54 4.75
N GLY A 39 7.27 -2.90 5.80
CA GLY A 39 7.52 -3.34 7.18
C GLY A 39 6.87 -4.69 7.51
N TRP A 40 5.68 -4.97 6.98
CA TRP A 40 5.02 -6.27 7.14
C TRP A 40 5.79 -7.40 6.45
N THR A 41 6.26 -7.17 5.21
CA THR A 41 7.04 -8.16 4.46
C THR A 41 8.36 -8.48 5.14
N GLU A 42 9.04 -7.47 5.68
CA GLU A 42 10.28 -7.64 6.45
C GLU A 42 10.06 -8.44 7.73
N LYS A 43 9.01 -8.14 8.50
CA LYS A 43 8.64 -8.90 9.71
C LYS A 43 8.27 -10.36 9.40
N ARG A 44 7.72 -10.64 8.23
CA ARG A 44 7.39 -12.00 7.76
C ARG A 44 8.59 -12.76 7.19
N GLY A 45 9.73 -12.09 6.99
CA GLY A 45 10.92 -12.68 6.35
C GLY A 45 10.76 -12.89 4.85
N TYR A 46 9.85 -12.16 4.20
CA TYR A 46 9.69 -12.22 2.74
C TYR A 46 10.79 -11.42 2.04
N GLN A 47 11.23 -11.92 0.89
CA GLN A 47 12.06 -11.14 -0.02
C GLN A 47 11.17 -10.12 -0.72
N ARG A 48 11.64 -8.88 -0.83
CA ARG A 48 10.87 -7.81 -1.49
C ARG A 48 11.75 -7.00 -2.42
N ARG A 49 11.19 -6.63 -3.57
CA ARG A 49 11.86 -5.81 -4.57
C ARG A 49 10.92 -4.68 -4.99
N LEU A 50 11.38 -3.44 -4.80
CA LEU A 50 10.71 -2.26 -5.33
C LEU A 50 10.98 -2.21 -6.84
N VAL A 51 9.94 -2.36 -7.65
CA VAL A 51 10.02 -2.37 -9.11
C VAL A 51 9.81 -0.99 -9.68
N GLU A 52 8.89 -0.25 -9.08
CA GLU A 52 8.53 1.09 -9.51
C GLU A 52 8.30 1.95 -8.28
N TYR A 53 8.78 3.18 -8.35
CA TYR A 53 8.56 4.20 -7.35
C TYR A 53 8.55 5.56 -8.03
N ILE A 54 7.39 6.21 -8.05
CA ILE A 54 7.22 7.55 -8.57
C ILE A 54 6.77 8.43 -7.42
N ALA A 55 7.63 9.36 -7.03
CA ALA A 55 7.35 10.32 -5.97
C ALA A 55 6.19 11.26 -6.35
N GLY A 56 5.49 11.74 -5.34
CA GLY A 56 4.57 12.88 -5.45
C GLY A 56 5.31 14.17 -5.80
N GLU A 57 4.57 15.16 -6.32
CA GLU A 57 5.14 16.48 -6.61
C GLU A 57 5.45 17.26 -5.33
N GLU A 58 4.55 17.20 -4.35
CA GLU A 58 4.72 17.89 -3.07
C GLU A 58 5.08 16.93 -1.93
N ALA A 59 4.37 15.81 -1.81
CA ALA A 59 4.59 14.80 -0.78
C ALA A 59 4.12 13.42 -1.25
N GLY A 60 4.63 12.37 -0.59
CA GLY A 60 4.15 11.01 -0.81
C GLY A 60 4.58 10.39 -2.14
N ILE A 61 3.74 9.50 -2.66
CA ILE A 61 3.96 8.79 -3.93
C ILE A 61 2.77 8.96 -4.88
N LYS A 62 3.06 9.03 -6.19
CA LYS A 62 2.05 8.89 -7.26
C LYS A 62 1.82 7.43 -7.64
N THR A 63 2.84 6.60 -7.53
CA THR A 63 2.75 5.17 -7.82
C THR A 63 3.88 4.44 -7.11
N ALA A 64 3.61 3.21 -6.65
CA ALA A 64 4.66 2.28 -6.26
C ALA A 64 4.25 0.85 -6.57
N THR A 65 5.19 0.07 -7.09
CA THR A 65 4.99 -1.36 -7.35
C THR A 65 6.07 -2.17 -6.64
N VAL A 66 5.66 -3.12 -5.81
CA VAL A 66 6.54 -4.00 -5.03
C VAL A 66 6.25 -5.45 -5.38
N VAL A 67 7.30 -6.20 -5.73
CA VAL A 67 7.24 -7.65 -5.85
C VAL A 67 7.64 -8.26 -4.51
N VAL A 68 6.80 -9.15 -3.99
CA VAL A 68 7.01 -9.87 -2.74
C VAL A 68 7.14 -11.36 -3.05
N GLU A 69 8.30 -11.91 -2.73
CA GLU A 69 8.67 -13.29 -2.99
C GLU A 69 8.75 -14.06 -1.68
N GLY A 70 8.02 -15.17 -1.62
CA GLY A 70 7.95 -15.96 -0.41
C GLY A 70 6.79 -16.95 -0.41
N ARG A 71 6.88 -17.94 0.47
CA ARG A 71 5.86 -18.97 0.60
C ARG A 71 4.54 -18.33 1.04
N PHE A 72 3.50 -18.57 0.26
CA PHE A 72 2.16 -18.05 0.48
C PHE A 72 2.00 -16.52 0.44
N ALA A 73 2.91 -15.79 -0.21
CA ALA A 73 2.87 -14.33 -0.24
C ALA A 73 1.52 -13.80 -0.78
N TYR A 74 1.06 -14.31 -1.92
CA TYR A 74 -0.24 -13.93 -2.49
C TYR A 74 -1.42 -14.35 -1.60
N GLY A 75 -1.39 -15.56 -1.05
CA GLY A 75 -2.46 -16.05 -0.18
C GLY A 75 -2.68 -15.18 1.06
N HIS A 76 -1.63 -14.53 1.58
CA HIS A 76 -1.75 -13.58 2.68
C HIS A 76 -2.21 -12.19 2.22
N LEU A 77 -1.71 -11.70 1.08
CA LEU A 77 -1.97 -10.34 0.60
C LEU A 77 -3.28 -10.20 -0.19
N LYS A 78 -3.91 -11.29 -0.63
CA LYS A 78 -5.17 -11.25 -1.40
C LYS A 78 -6.31 -10.54 -0.67
N GLY A 79 -6.29 -10.53 0.66
CA GLY A 79 -7.30 -9.86 1.48
C GLY A 79 -7.12 -8.35 1.58
N GLU A 80 -5.98 -7.83 1.14
CA GLU A 80 -5.62 -6.42 1.24
C GLU A 80 -6.02 -5.61 -0.01
N VAL A 81 -6.49 -6.29 -1.06
CA VAL A 81 -6.90 -5.68 -2.32
C VAL A 81 -8.14 -4.81 -2.08
N GLY A 82 -8.04 -3.53 -2.42
CA GLY A 82 -9.17 -2.61 -2.30
C GLY A 82 -8.77 -1.16 -2.06
N ILE A 83 -9.77 -0.38 -1.65
CA ILE A 83 -9.58 1.04 -1.34
C ILE A 83 -9.43 1.22 0.16
N HIS A 84 -8.30 1.78 0.55
CA HIS A 84 -7.94 2.07 1.93
C HIS A 84 -8.19 3.55 2.22
N ARG A 85 -9.00 3.84 3.24
CA ARG A 85 -9.43 5.21 3.61
C ARG A 85 -8.73 5.68 4.88
N LEU A 86 -8.15 6.87 4.82
CA LEU A 86 -7.59 7.58 5.98
C LEU A 86 -8.43 8.81 6.30
N VAL A 87 -8.74 9.03 7.58
CA VAL A 87 -9.37 10.26 8.07
C VAL A 87 -8.50 10.83 9.18
N ARG A 88 -7.87 11.97 8.93
CA ARG A 88 -6.98 12.64 9.90
C ARG A 88 -7.01 14.16 9.71
N ILE A 89 -6.35 14.89 10.61
CA ILE A 89 -6.02 16.30 10.37
C ILE A 89 -4.88 16.34 9.36
N SER A 90 -5.07 17.06 8.25
CA SER A 90 -4.04 17.15 7.20
C SER A 90 -2.86 18.00 7.71
N PRO A 91 -1.60 17.53 7.57
CA PRO A 91 -0.43 18.35 7.83
C PRO A 91 -0.18 19.39 6.72
N PHE A 92 -0.86 19.26 5.58
CA PHE A 92 -0.72 20.14 4.42
C PHE A 92 -1.79 21.25 4.38
N ASP A 93 -2.85 21.14 5.20
CA ASP A 93 -3.88 22.17 5.32
C ASP A 93 -3.56 23.16 6.45
N SER A 94 -3.30 24.42 6.10
CA SER A 94 -3.01 25.50 7.07
C SER A 94 -4.16 25.73 8.07
N ALA A 95 -5.40 25.43 7.67
CA ALA A 95 -6.58 25.55 8.53
C ALA A 95 -6.79 24.34 9.47
N HIS A 96 -5.90 23.33 9.44
CA HIS A 96 -5.95 22.13 10.28
C HIS A 96 -7.31 21.41 10.24
N ARG A 97 -7.96 21.40 9.08
CA ARG A 97 -9.24 20.71 8.94
C ARG A 97 -9.01 19.20 8.88
N ARG A 98 -10.06 18.46 9.18
CA ARG A 98 -10.09 17.01 9.00
C ARG A 98 -10.32 16.69 7.53
N HIS A 99 -9.40 15.95 6.93
CA HIS A 99 -9.45 15.52 5.54
C HIS A 99 -9.73 14.01 5.47
N THR A 100 -10.29 13.58 4.35
CA THR A 100 -10.47 12.17 4.02
C THR A 100 -9.64 11.86 2.77
N SER A 101 -8.72 10.92 2.90
CA SER A 101 -7.81 10.47 1.83
C SER A 101 -8.11 9.03 1.45
N PHE A 102 -7.80 8.66 0.22
CA PHE A 102 -8.01 7.31 -0.32
C PHE A 102 -6.76 6.85 -1.06
N ALA A 103 -6.47 5.55 -1.01
CA ALA A 103 -5.45 4.91 -1.83
C ALA A 103 -5.94 3.51 -2.22
N ALA A 104 -5.68 3.11 -3.46
CA ALA A 104 -5.95 1.78 -3.98
C ALA A 104 -4.71 0.91 -3.85
N VAL A 105 -4.92 -0.34 -3.41
CA VAL A 105 -3.91 -1.40 -3.25
C VAL A 105 -4.38 -2.65 -3.97
#